data_AF-A0A6B0T918-F1
#
_entry.id   AF-A0A6B0T918-F1
#
_cell.length_a   1.000
_cell.length_b   1.000
_cell.length_c   1.000
_cell.angle_alpha   90.00
_cell.angle_beta   90.00
_cell.angle_gamma   90.00
#
_symmetry.space_group_name_H-M   'P 1'
#
loop_
_entity.id
_entity.type
_entity.pdbx_description
1 polymer ?
#
loop_
_entity_poly.entity_id
_entity_poly.type
_entity_poly.pdbx_seq_one_letter_code
_entity_poly.pdbx_strand_id
1 'polypeptide(L)'
;MSSETTEQDIGPEPRTLRALTEPMSVLPEMGRAKGAEDLYLVVSSSGKEYLVDARDWSCDCPDATHRDVRCKHQRAVAIRTGRLDPDELEEELATTARDLETSAERLHEKAHDLESSAEELRDAMDRLQEVAQ
;
A
#
# COMPACT_ATOMS: atom_id res chain seq x y z
N MET A 1 -28.64 8.80 -11.67
CA MET A 1 -27.30 8.82 -12.30
C MET A 1 -26.33 8.45 -11.21
N SER A 2 -25.79 7.24 -11.27
CA SER A 2 -24.95 6.66 -10.22
C SER A 2 -23.58 7.31 -10.29
N SER A 3 -23.24 8.12 -9.29
CA SER A 3 -21.88 8.62 -9.12
C SER A 3 -21.03 7.48 -8.59
N GLU A 4 -20.38 6.79 -9.52
CA GLU A 4 -19.34 5.79 -9.27
C GLU A 4 -18.14 6.53 -8.68
N THR A 5 -18.09 6.60 -7.34
CA THR A 5 -16.92 7.12 -6.62
C THR A 5 -15.93 5.98 -6.56
N THR A 6 -15.03 5.91 -7.54
CA THR A 6 -13.87 5.03 -7.46
C THR A 6 -12.98 5.59 -6.34
N GLU A 7 -13.08 4.99 -5.14
CA GLU A 7 -12.13 5.18 -4.06
C GLU A 7 -10.74 4.82 -4.61
N GLN A 8 -9.95 5.83 -4.98
CA GLN A 8 -8.55 5.64 -5.32
C GLN A 8 -7.83 5.16 -4.05
N ASP A 9 -7.23 3.99 -4.12
CA ASP A 9 -6.39 3.41 -3.06
C ASP A 9 -5.07 4.21 -3.02
N ILE A 10 -5.02 5.26 -2.18
CA ILE A 10 -3.92 6.25 -2.09
C ILE A 10 -2.75 5.73 -1.20
N GLY A 11 -2.62 4.41 -1.06
CA GLY A 11 -1.58 3.77 -0.24
C GLY A 11 -0.58 2.96 -1.06
N PRO A 12 0.65 2.72 -0.54
CA PRO A 12 1.56 1.76 -1.15
C PRO A 12 0.90 0.38 -1.24
N GLU A 13 1.03 -0.28 -2.39
CA GLU A 13 0.34 -1.55 -2.67
C GLU A 13 0.48 -2.53 -1.48
N PRO A 14 -0.60 -3.15 -0.99
CA PRO A 14 -0.60 -3.86 0.28
C PRO A 14 0.50 -4.92 0.44
N ARG A 15 0.97 -5.56 -0.65
CA ARG A 15 2.08 -6.53 -0.57
C ARG A 15 3.44 -5.85 -0.39
N THR A 16 3.63 -4.65 -0.92
CA THR A 16 4.83 -3.82 -0.67
C THR A 16 4.91 -3.43 0.80
N LEU A 17 3.80 -2.97 1.39
CA LEU A 17 3.76 -2.67 2.83
C LEU A 17 4.14 -3.87 3.68
N ARG A 18 3.59 -5.05 3.37
CA ARG A 18 3.92 -6.28 4.09
C ARG A 18 5.37 -6.71 3.88
N ALA A 19 5.93 -6.47 2.68
CA ALA A 19 7.34 -6.74 2.41
C ALA A 19 8.29 -5.88 3.26
N LEU A 20 7.90 -4.64 3.54
CA LEU A 20 8.68 -3.68 4.35
C LEU A 20 8.50 -3.89 5.86
N THR A 21 7.30 -4.28 6.30
CA THR A 21 6.92 -4.25 7.73
C THR A 21 6.91 -5.61 8.41
N GLU A 22 6.66 -6.71 7.68
CA GLU A 22 6.70 -8.03 8.30
C GLU A 22 8.14 -8.52 8.47
N PRO A 23 8.50 -9.11 9.62
CA PRO A 23 9.84 -9.66 9.82
C PRO A 23 10.05 -10.83 8.86
N MET A 24 10.99 -10.65 7.92
CA MET A 24 11.41 -11.66 6.96
C MET A 24 12.93 -11.68 6.83
N SER A 25 13.48 -12.88 6.73
CA SER A 25 14.92 -13.07 6.48
C SER A 25 15.14 -13.43 5.02
N VAL A 26 15.99 -12.67 4.34
CA VAL A 26 16.45 -12.96 2.97
C VAL A 26 17.86 -13.52 3.08
N LEU A 27 18.00 -14.82 2.84
CA LEU A 27 19.23 -15.56 3.10
C LEU A 27 19.84 -16.05 1.76
N PRO A 28 20.86 -15.36 1.22
CA PRO A 28 21.68 -15.92 0.16
C PRO A 28 22.54 -17.08 0.71
N GLU A 29 22.95 -18.00 -0.15
CA GLU A 29 23.89 -19.09 0.18
C GLU A 29 23.44 -20.10 1.26
N MET A 30 22.15 -20.11 1.61
CA MET A 30 21.59 -20.97 2.66
C MET A 30 20.53 -21.93 2.13
N GLY A 31 20.46 -23.12 2.75
CA GLY A 31 19.45 -24.13 2.43
C GLY A 31 19.39 -24.44 0.94
N ARG A 32 18.20 -24.31 0.35
CA ARG A 32 17.94 -24.58 -1.08
C ARG A 32 18.57 -23.52 -2.02
N ALA A 33 18.99 -22.38 -1.51
CA ALA A 33 19.64 -21.31 -2.28
C ALA A 33 21.18 -21.43 -2.33
N LYS A 34 21.75 -22.41 -1.61
CA LYS A 34 23.20 -22.55 -1.48
C LYS A 34 23.89 -22.83 -2.82
N GLY A 35 24.90 -22.03 -3.16
CA GLY A 35 25.69 -22.18 -4.38
C GLY A 35 24.95 -21.81 -5.67
N ALA A 36 23.78 -21.18 -5.56
CA ALA A 36 23.00 -20.72 -6.70
C ALA A 36 22.93 -19.19 -6.68
N GLU A 37 23.57 -18.58 -7.68
CA GLU A 37 23.51 -17.13 -7.88
C GLU A 37 22.06 -16.67 -8.09
N ASP A 38 21.73 -15.53 -7.49
CA ASP A 38 20.42 -14.87 -7.57
C ASP A 38 19.23 -15.69 -7.07
N LEU A 39 19.50 -16.80 -6.38
CA LEU A 39 18.50 -17.58 -5.67
C LEU A 39 18.57 -17.23 -4.18
N TYR A 40 17.40 -17.00 -3.59
CA TYR A 40 17.29 -16.58 -2.19
C TYR A 40 16.33 -17.48 -1.43
N LEU A 41 16.75 -17.92 -0.24
CA LEU A 41 15.86 -18.54 0.72
C LEU A 41 15.22 -17.44 1.58
N VAL A 42 13.91 -17.27 1.47
CA VAL A 42 13.14 -16.30 2.24
C VAL A 42 12.41 -17.01 3.36
N VAL A 43 12.75 -16.67 4.60
CA VAL A 43 12.04 -17.16 5.79
C VAL A 43 11.03 -16.11 6.20
N SER A 44 9.74 -16.45 6.10
CA SER A 44 8.64 -15.58 6.49
C SER A 44 8.49 -15.46 8.01
N SER A 45 7.72 -14.48 8.48
CA SER A 45 7.35 -14.32 9.89
C SER A 45 6.70 -15.55 10.52
N SER A 46 6.03 -16.37 9.70
CA SER A 46 5.43 -17.65 10.11
C SER A 46 6.43 -18.81 10.22
N GLY A 47 7.71 -18.58 9.93
CA GLY A 47 8.74 -19.61 9.85
C GLY A 47 8.72 -20.44 8.56
N LYS A 48 7.75 -20.20 7.66
CA LYS A 48 7.73 -20.86 6.34
C LYS A 48 8.84 -20.32 5.45
N GLU A 49 9.49 -21.23 4.75
CA GLU A 49 10.57 -20.93 3.82
C GLU A 49 10.05 -20.96 2.37
N TYR A 50 10.48 -19.99 1.58
CA TYR A 50 10.16 -19.87 0.17
C TYR A 50 11.43 -19.59 -0.63
N LEU A 51 11.55 -20.20 -1.81
CA LEU A 51 12.58 -19.83 -2.76
C LEU A 51 12.10 -18.70 -3.64
N VAL A 52 12.99 -17.74 -3.87
CA VAL A 52 12.81 -16.66 -4.82
C VAL A 52 14.02 -16.65 -5.76
N ASP A 53 13.76 -16.77 -7.05
CA ASP A 53 14.74 -16.58 -8.10
C ASP A 53 14.64 -15.13 -8.62
N ALA A 54 15.68 -14.32 -8.41
CA ALA A 54 15.66 -12.92 -8.79
C ALA A 54 15.95 -12.70 -10.29
N ARG A 55 16.29 -13.75 -11.06
CA ARG A 55 16.60 -13.64 -12.50
C ARG A 55 15.33 -13.53 -13.32
N ASP A 56 14.37 -14.39 -13.05
CA ASP A 56 13.03 -14.38 -13.65
C ASP A 56 11.96 -13.81 -12.71
N TRP A 57 12.37 -13.43 -11.50
CA TRP A 57 11.49 -12.99 -10.43
C TRP A 57 10.42 -14.02 -10.06
N SER A 58 10.71 -15.32 -10.13
CA SER A 58 9.79 -16.37 -9.69
C SER A 58 9.85 -16.60 -8.17
N CYS A 59 8.75 -17.09 -7.60
CA CYS A 59 8.68 -17.48 -6.19
C CYS A 59 7.79 -18.72 -6.03
N ASP A 60 8.22 -19.67 -5.19
CA ASP A 60 7.47 -20.91 -4.92
C ASP A 60 6.35 -20.75 -3.88
N CYS A 61 6.01 -19.51 -3.50
CA CYS A 61 4.92 -19.26 -2.57
C CYS A 61 3.55 -19.36 -3.25
N PRO A 62 2.48 -19.72 -2.51
CA PRO A 62 1.14 -19.82 -3.07
C PRO A 62 0.64 -18.53 -3.74
N ASP A 63 1.04 -17.34 -3.26
CA ASP A 63 0.59 -16.08 -3.85
C ASP A 63 1.15 -15.91 -5.27
N ALA A 64 2.44 -16.19 -5.48
CA ALA A 64 3.07 -16.12 -6.79
C ALA A 64 2.65 -17.26 -7.73
N THR A 65 2.34 -18.45 -7.19
CA THR A 65 1.89 -19.59 -8.01
C THR A 65 0.47 -19.39 -8.55
N HIS A 66 -0.43 -18.80 -7.75
CA HIS A 66 -1.85 -18.70 -8.10
C HIS A 66 -2.28 -17.33 -8.60
N ARG A 67 -1.44 -16.30 -8.40
CA ARG A 67 -1.75 -14.93 -8.79
C ARG A 67 -0.62 -14.40 -9.66
N ASP A 68 -0.99 -13.81 -10.79
CA ASP A 68 -0.06 -13.20 -11.74
C ASP A 68 0.39 -11.81 -11.26
N VAL A 69 0.95 -11.74 -10.05
CA VAL A 69 1.38 -10.50 -9.38
C VAL A 69 2.66 -10.72 -8.60
N ARG A 70 3.41 -9.63 -8.35
CA ARG A 70 4.59 -9.68 -7.49
C ARG A 70 4.20 -9.89 -6.02
N CYS A 71 4.57 -11.05 -5.48
CA CYS A 71 4.30 -11.41 -4.09
C CYS A 71 5.23 -10.66 -3.13
N LYS A 72 4.87 -10.67 -1.84
CA LYS A 72 5.68 -10.00 -0.80
C LYS A 72 7.12 -10.53 -0.69
N HIS A 73 7.37 -11.80 -1.02
CA HIS A 73 8.73 -12.38 -0.91
C HIS A 73 9.66 -11.87 -2.01
N GLN A 74 9.16 -11.76 -3.25
CA GLN A 74 9.90 -11.16 -4.36
C GLN A 74 10.24 -9.70 -4.04
N ARG A 75 9.27 -8.94 -3.53
CA ARG A 75 9.49 -7.56 -3.08
C ARG A 75 10.53 -7.47 -1.95
N ALA A 76 10.46 -8.37 -0.96
CA ALA A 76 11.44 -8.41 0.12
C ALA A 76 12.87 -8.67 -0.37
N VAL A 77 13.04 -9.60 -1.33
CA VAL A 77 14.34 -9.85 -1.98
C VAL A 77 14.80 -8.61 -2.72
N ALA A 78 13.94 -7.99 -3.52
CA ALA A 78 14.27 -6.81 -4.29
C ALA A 78 14.79 -5.67 -3.40
N ILE A 79 14.08 -5.38 -2.30
CA ILE A 79 14.46 -4.35 -1.32
C ILE A 79 15.79 -4.71 -0.67
N ARG A 80 15.95 -5.94 -0.17
CA ARG A 80 17.12 -6.33 0.63
C ARG A 80 18.40 -6.49 -0.18
N THR A 81 18.27 -6.77 -1.48
CA THR A 81 19.38 -6.94 -2.41
C THR A 81 19.71 -5.67 -3.18
N GLY A 82 18.99 -4.57 -2.94
CA GLY A 82 19.17 -3.31 -3.69
C GLY A 82 18.84 -3.46 -5.18
N ARG A 83 18.02 -4.45 -5.54
CA ARG A 83 17.48 -4.63 -6.91
C ARG A 83 16.22 -3.82 -7.17
N LEU A 84 15.69 -3.18 -6.13
CA LEU A 84 14.93 -1.95 -6.28
C LEU A 84 15.91 -0.79 -6.12
N ASP A 85 15.86 0.15 -7.05
CA ASP A 85 16.65 1.37 -6.98
C ASP A 85 16.14 2.24 -5.81
N PRO A 86 16.98 2.55 -4.81
CA PRO A 86 16.56 3.35 -3.67
C PRO A 86 16.09 4.76 -4.04
N ASP A 87 16.65 5.35 -5.10
CA ASP A 87 16.30 6.69 -5.55
C ASP A 87 14.92 6.66 -6.24
N GLU A 88 14.64 5.61 -7.02
CA GLU A 88 13.31 5.36 -7.63
C GLU A 88 12.23 5.18 -6.55
N LEU A 89 12.53 4.41 -5.49
CA LEU A 89 11.63 4.23 -4.34
C LEU A 89 11.41 5.53 -3.57
N GLU A 90 12.45 6.34 -3.36
CA GLU A 90 12.35 7.64 -2.71
C GLU A 90 11.43 8.58 -3.51
N GLU A 91 11.55 8.59 -4.84
CA GLU A 91 10.71 9.38 -5.73
C GLU A 91 9.24 8.94 -5.70
N GLU A 92 8.97 7.63 -5.71
CA GLU A 92 7.62 7.06 -5.61
C GLU A 92 6.98 7.40 -4.25
N LEU A 93 7.75 7.26 -3.16
CA LEU A 93 7.31 7.61 -1.80
C LEU A 93 7.03 9.11 -1.66
N ALA A 94 7.91 9.97 -2.20
CA ALA A 94 7.73 11.42 -2.17
C ALA A 94 6.49 11.84 -2.96
N THR A 95 6.18 11.16 -4.06
CA THR A 95 4.97 11.41 -4.85
C THR A 95 3.72 10.97 -4.10
N THR A 96 3.73 9.77 -3.53
CA THR A 96 2.62 9.27 -2.70
C THR A 96 2.34 10.19 -1.51
N ALA A 97 3.38 10.72 -0.85
CA ALA A 97 3.23 11.66 0.25
C ALA A 97 2.52 12.96 -0.18
N ARG A 98 2.91 13.54 -1.31
CA ARG A 98 2.26 14.74 -1.88
C ARG A 98 0.78 14.51 -2.22
N ASP A 99 0.47 13.34 -2.77
CA ASP A 99 -0.90 12.97 -3.12
C ASP A 99 -1.78 12.81 -1.86
N LEU A 100 -1.22 12.24 -0.79
CA LEU A 100 -1.89 12.12 0.51
C LEU A 100 -2.14 13.48 1.15
N GLU A 101 -1.17 14.39 1.12
CA GLU A 101 -1.32 15.77 1.61
C GLU A 101 -2.46 16.49 0.87
N THR A 102 -2.44 16.44 -0.47
CA THR A 102 -3.50 17.02 -1.31
C THR A 102 -4.88 16.41 -1.00
N SER A 103 -4.92 15.12 -0.71
CA SER A 103 -6.17 14.43 -0.36
C SER A 103 -6.68 14.81 1.02
N ALA A 104 -5.78 15.01 2.00
CA ALA A 104 -6.12 15.49 3.33
C ALA A 104 -6.70 16.91 3.28
N GLU A 105 -6.09 17.81 2.51
CA GLU A 105 -6.59 19.18 2.31
C GLU A 105 -8.02 19.19 1.75
N ARG A 106 -8.29 18.38 0.71
CA ARG A 106 -9.63 18.23 0.13
C ARG A 106 -10.66 17.71 1.14
N LEU A 107 -10.26 16.75 2.00
CA LEU A 107 -11.14 16.22 3.04
C LEU A 107 -11.45 17.27 4.11
N HIS A 108 -10.46 18.08 4.48
CA HIS A 108 -10.64 19.19 5.42
C HIS A 108 -11.60 20.26 4.87
N GLU A 109 -11.42 20.68 3.62
CA GLU A 109 -12.31 21.63 2.95
C GLU A 109 -13.74 21.09 2.91
N LYS A 110 -13.92 19.85 2.47
CA LYS A 110 -15.25 19.21 2.43
C LYS A 110 -15.90 19.11 3.81
N ALA A 111 -15.13 18.84 4.86
CA ALA A 111 -15.66 18.80 6.21
C ALA A 111 -16.14 20.17 6.68
N HIS A 112 -15.38 21.23 6.38
CA HIS A 112 -15.76 22.62 6.67
C HIS A 112 -17.04 23.02 5.92
N ASP A 113 -17.15 22.69 4.63
CA ASP A 113 -18.34 22.99 3.83
C ASP A 113 -19.59 22.28 4.37
N LEU A 114 -19.44 21.03 4.80
CA LEU A 114 -20.54 20.27 5.42
C LEU A 114 -20.96 20.86 6.76
N GLU A 115 -20.01 21.34 7.58
CA GLU A 115 -20.31 22.00 8.85
C GLU A 115 -21.09 23.30 8.64
N SER A 116 -20.62 24.15 7.71
CA SER A 116 -21.30 25.40 7.34
C SER A 116 -22.71 25.13 6.80
N SER A 117 -22.86 24.15 5.90
CA SER A 117 -24.17 23.76 5.37
C SER A 117 -25.11 23.27 6.48
N ALA A 118 -24.59 22.53 7.46
CA ALA A 118 -25.38 22.04 8.59
C ALA A 118 -25.80 23.16 9.55
N GLU A 119 -25.02 24.22 9.68
CA GLU A 119 -25.38 25.42 10.42
C GLU A 119 -26.48 26.21 9.69
N GLU A 120 -26.34 26.45 8.39
CA GLU A 120 -27.37 27.12 7.58
C GLU A 120 -28.71 26.38 7.63
N LEU A 121 -28.70 25.05 7.56
CA LEU A 121 -29.90 24.24 7.66
C LEU A 121 -30.56 24.33 9.04
N ARG A 122 -29.77 24.37 10.12
CA ARG A 122 -30.28 24.56 11.49
C ARG A 122 -30.95 25.92 11.64
N ASP A 123 -30.29 26.99 11.21
CA ASP A 123 -30.84 28.34 11.21
C ASP A 123 -32.14 28.44 10.41
N ALA A 124 -32.20 27.79 9.25
CA ALA A 124 -33.40 27.75 8.43
C ALA A 124 -34.55 27.00 9.14
N MET A 125 -34.24 25.91 9.83
CA MET A 125 -35.22 25.17 10.63
C MET A 125 -35.79 26.02 11.78
N ASP A 126 -34.94 26.73 12.51
CA ASP A 126 -35.35 27.59 13.62
C ASP A 126 -36.29 28.71 13.14
N ARG A 127 -35.96 29.36 12.02
CA ARG A 127 -36.83 30.37 11.38
C ARG A 127 -38.18 29.80 10.96
N LEU A 128 -38.21 28.59 10.41
CA LEU A 128 -39.47 27.93 10.02
C LEU A 128 -40.32 27.58 11.25
N GLN A 129 -39.70 27.21 12.37
CA GLN A 129 -40.40 26.95 13.62
C GLN A 129 -41.01 28.22 14.22
N GLU A 130 -40.30 29.35 14.15
CA GLU A 130 -40.83 30.65 14.61
C GLU A 130 -42.06 31.09 13.83
N VAL A 131 -42.08 30.90 12.50
CA VAL A 131 -43.23 31.26 11.65
C VAL A 131 -44.43 30.32 11.84
N ALA A 132 -44.19 29.10 12.33
CA ALA A 132 -45.23 28.10 12.55
C ALA A 132 -45.92 28.21 13.94
N GLN A 133 -45.45 29.11 14.81
CA GLN A 133 -46.05 29.43 16.12
C GLN A 133 -47.06 30.58 16.03
#